data_AF-A0A183PMR6-F1
#
_entry.id   AF-A0A183PMR6-F1
#
_cell.length_a   1.000
_cell.length_b   1.000
_cell.length_c   1.000
_cell.angle_alpha   90.00
_cell.angle_beta   90.00
_cell.angle_gamma   90.00
#
_symmetry.space_group_name_H-M   'P 1'
#
loop_
_entity.id
_entity.type
_entity.pdbx_description
1 polymer ?
#
loop_
_entity_poly.entity_id
_entity_poly.type
_entity_poly.pdbx_seq_one_letter_code
_entity_poly.pdbx_strand_id
1 'polypeptide(L)'
;MAFDSLTFAFRKGEIDFDDDAVLLECFDEYNELVVESIPSSRLLIHKLGDGWEPLCKFLNVNVPRCLTYPHVNDRNETQKRVDVLKEIGILLDH
;
A
#
# COMPACT_ATOMS: atom_id res chain seq x y z
N MET A 1 -6.00 2.45 15.78
CA MET A 1 -6.38 2.98 14.44
C MET A 1 -5.51 2.39 13.32
N ALA A 2 -4.18 2.55 13.28
CA ALA A 2 -3.34 1.87 12.28
C ALA A 2 -2.99 0.42 12.68
N PHE A 3 -2.69 0.18 13.96
CA PHE A 3 -2.37 -1.14 14.51
C PHE A 3 -3.50 -2.16 14.28
N ASP A 4 -4.75 -1.80 14.59
CA ASP A 4 -5.90 -2.71 14.43
C ASP A 4 -6.11 -3.15 12.97
N SER A 5 -5.81 -2.29 12.00
CA SER A 5 -5.96 -2.60 10.58
C SER A 5 -4.89 -3.59 10.10
N LEU A 6 -3.66 -3.49 10.61
CA LEU A 6 -2.57 -4.39 10.24
C LEU A 6 -2.67 -5.72 10.97
N THR A 7 -3.02 -5.70 12.26
CA THR A 7 -3.39 -6.91 13.01
C THR A 7 -4.54 -7.66 12.32
N PHE A 8 -5.55 -6.94 11.82
CA PHE A 8 -6.64 -7.55 11.04
C PHE A 8 -6.17 -8.07 9.68
N ALA A 9 -5.38 -7.31 8.94
CA ALA A 9 -4.86 -7.71 7.63
C ALA A 9 -4.01 -8.98 7.75
N PHE A 10 -3.03 -8.98 8.63
CA PHE A 10 -2.09 -10.08 8.82
C PHE A 10 -2.66 -11.24 9.64
N ARG A 11 -3.85 -11.09 10.25
CA ARG A 11 -4.50 -12.10 11.11
C ARG A 11 -3.60 -12.67 12.22
N LYS A 12 -2.53 -11.95 12.60
CA LYS A 12 -1.68 -12.25 13.76
C LYS A 12 -2.06 -11.33 14.92
N GLY A 13 -2.22 -11.91 16.11
CA GLY A 13 -2.70 -11.19 17.30
C GLY A 13 -1.71 -10.17 17.85
N GLU A 14 -0.43 -10.53 17.92
CA GLU A 14 0.67 -9.64 18.30
C GLU A 14 1.72 -9.67 17.20
N ILE A 15 2.05 -8.49 16.65
CA ILE A 15 3.10 -8.30 15.65
C ILE A 15 4.10 -7.35 16.29
N ASP A 16 5.35 -7.78 16.35
CA ASP A 16 6.45 -6.89 16.68
C ASP A 16 6.75 -6.02 15.45
N PHE A 17 6.50 -4.71 15.58
CA PHE A 17 6.72 -3.75 14.49
C PHE A 17 8.17 -3.26 14.41
N ASP A 18 9.01 -3.63 15.38
CA ASP A 18 10.44 -3.32 15.36
C ASP A 18 11.28 -4.48 14.79
N ASP A 19 10.66 -5.63 14.46
CA ASP A 19 11.31 -6.78 13.82
C ASP A 19 10.99 -6.83 12.31
N ASP A 20 11.96 -6.38 11.50
CA ASP A 20 11.87 -6.41 10.04
C ASP A 20 11.59 -7.81 9.47
N ALA A 21 12.11 -8.87 10.08
CA ALA A 21 11.93 -10.24 9.58
C ALA A 21 10.47 -10.69 9.76
N VAL A 22 9.87 -10.37 10.91
CA VAL A 22 8.45 -10.63 11.17
C VAL A 22 7.57 -9.84 10.20
N LEU A 23 7.91 -8.58 9.92
CA LEU A 23 7.15 -7.74 8.99
C LEU A 23 7.21 -8.24 7.54
N LEU A 24 8.38 -8.70 7.09
CA LEU A 24 8.54 -9.29 5.76
C LEU A 24 7.73 -10.58 5.61
N GLU A 25 7.78 -11.47 6.60
CA GLU A 25 6.97 -12.70 6.61
C GLU A 25 5.47 -12.38 6.52
N CYS A 26 4.99 -11.45 7.36
CA CYS A 26 3.58 -11.05 7.36
C CYS A 26 3.16 -10.43 6.01
N PHE A 27 4.03 -9.67 5.36
CA PHE A 27 3.77 -9.09 4.04
C PHE A 27 3.59 -10.17 2.97
N ASP A 28 4.49 -11.15 2.92
CA ASP A 28 4.44 -12.24 1.94
C ASP A 28 3.22 -13.13 2.18
N GLU A 29 3.00 -13.58 3.42
CA GLU A 29 1.85 -14.42 3.80
C GLU A 29 0.52 -13.76 3.46
N TYR A 30 0.39 -12.45 3.69
CA TYR A 30 -0.84 -11.73 3.38
C TYR A 30 -1.12 -11.64 1.88
N ASN A 31 -0.08 -11.35 1.08
CA ASN A 31 -0.23 -11.29 -0.37
C ASN A 31 -0.67 -12.64 -0.93
N GLU A 32 -0.07 -13.74 -0.45
CA GLU A 32 -0.46 -15.10 -0.81
C GLU A 32 -1.91 -15.39 -0.40
N LEU A 33 -2.28 -15.09 0.84
CA LEU A 33 -3.64 -15.29 1.34
C LEU A 33 -4.70 -14.55 0.50
N VAL A 34 -4.44 -13.31 0.09
CA VAL A 34 -5.36 -12.55 -0.78
C VAL A 34 -5.49 -13.22 -2.15
N VAL A 35 -4.38 -13.67 -2.74
CA VAL A 35 -4.38 -14.36 -4.04
C VAL A 35 -5.13 -15.69 -3.98
N GLU A 36 -4.96 -16.46 -2.91
CA GLU A 36 -5.62 -17.75 -2.73
C GLU A 36 -7.12 -17.62 -2.41
N SER A 37 -7.50 -16.58 -1.67
CA SER A 37 -8.88 -16.41 -1.18
C SER A 37 -9.84 -15.82 -2.22
N ILE A 38 -9.34 -15.19 -3.29
CA ILE A 38 -10.17 -14.52 -4.29
C ILE A 38 -10.05 -15.24 -5.64
N PRO A 39 -11.16 -15.63 -6.29
CA PRO A 39 -11.12 -16.20 -7.63
C PRO A 39 -10.37 -15.28 -8.61
N SER A 40 -9.49 -15.85 -9.44
CA SER A 40 -8.64 -15.08 -10.36
C SER A 40 -9.41 -14.19 -11.34
N SER A 41 -10.66 -14.52 -11.66
CA SER A 41 -11.54 -13.67 -12.49
C SER A 41 -11.99 -12.37 -11.81
N ARG A 42 -11.85 -12.28 -10.48
CA ARG A 42 -12.23 -11.13 -9.66
C ARG A 42 -11.03 -10.44 -9.00
N LEU A 43 -9.81 -10.87 -9.32
CA LEU A 43 -8.57 -10.32 -8.77
C LEU A 43 -7.65 -9.83 -9.87
N LEU A 44 -7.13 -8.61 -9.71
CA LEU A 44 -6.03 -8.08 -10.51
C LEU A 44 -4.84 -7.86 -9.58
N ILE A 45 -3.72 -8.53 -9.87
CA ILE A 45 -2.43 -8.21 -9.26
C ILE A 45 -1.82 -7.05 -10.05
N HIS A 46 -1.84 -5.84 -9.48
CA HIS A 46 -1.38 -4.61 -10.12
C HIS A 46 -0.09 -4.12 -9.46
N LYS A 47 1.04 -4.22 -10.16
CA LYS A 47 2.37 -3.89 -9.66
C LYS A 47 2.70 -2.42 -9.88
N LEU A 48 3.66 -1.90 -9.11
CA LEU A 48 4.17 -0.55 -9.31
C LEU A 48 4.72 -0.40 -10.73
N GLY A 49 4.22 0.60 -11.46
CA GLY A 49 4.61 0.87 -12.84
C GLY A 49 3.71 0.25 -13.91
N ASP A 50 2.76 -0.62 -13.55
CA ASP A 50 1.85 -1.27 -14.52
C ASP A 50 0.96 -0.28 -15.28
N GLY A 51 0.73 0.92 -14.72
CA GLY A 51 0.04 2.01 -15.41
C GLY A 51 -1.47 1.82 -15.57
N TRP A 52 -2.07 2.53 -16.53
CA TRP A 52 -3.53 2.51 -16.72
C TRP A 52 -4.05 1.27 -17.45
N GLU A 53 -3.27 0.70 -18.36
CA GLU A 53 -3.75 -0.31 -19.29
C GLU A 53 -4.31 -1.59 -18.62
N PRO A 54 -3.56 -2.28 -17.73
CA PRO A 54 -4.08 -3.50 -17.09
C PRO A 54 -5.26 -3.20 -16.16
N LEU A 55 -5.22 -2.07 -15.46
CA LEU A 55 -6.28 -1.64 -14.55
C LEU A 55 -7.59 -1.33 -15.29
N CYS A 56 -7.53 -0.49 -16.33
CA CYS A 56 -8.71 -0.11 -17.12
C CYS A 56 -9.31 -1.32 -17.85
N LYS A 57 -8.47 -2.22 -18.37
CA LYS A 57 -8.92 -3.47 -18.99
C LYS A 57 -9.67 -4.35 -18.00
N PHE A 58 -9.14 -4.53 -16.80
CA PHE A 58 -9.78 -5.34 -15.76
C PHE A 58 -11.12 -4.76 -15.30
N LEU A 59 -11.20 -3.44 -15.17
CA LEU A 59 -12.43 -2.72 -14.79
C LEU A 59 -13.42 -2.51 -15.95
N ASN A 60 -13.06 -2.92 -17.17
CA ASN A 60 -13.85 -2.70 -18.39
C ASN A 60 -14.22 -1.23 -18.63
N VAL A 61 -13.24 -0.33 -18.44
CA VAL A 61 -13.37 1.11 -18.70
C VAL A 61 -12.30 1.59 -19.68
N ASN A 62 -12.50 2.77 -20.27
CA ASN A 62 -11.54 3.37 -21.18
C ASN A 62 -10.32 3.94 -20.43
N VAL A 63 -9.13 3.80 -21.02
CA VAL A 63 -7.92 4.48 -20.53
C VAL A 63 -8.08 6.00 -20.68
N PRO A 64 -7.79 6.80 -19.63
CA PRO A 64 -7.81 8.26 -19.73
C PRO A 64 -6.81 8.77 -20.79
N ARG A 65 -7.28 9.57 -21.76
CA ARG A 65 -6.45 9.98 -22.91
C ARG A 65 -5.36 11.02 -22.58
N CYS A 66 -5.58 11.85 -21.56
CA CYS A 66 -4.73 13.01 -21.28
C CYS A 66 -4.12 12.98 -19.87
N LEU A 67 -4.28 11.88 -19.13
CA LEU A 67 -3.77 11.76 -17.76
C LEU A 67 -2.66 10.71 -17.70
N THR A 68 -1.51 11.11 -17.20
CA THR A 68 -0.45 10.17 -16.82
C THR A 68 -0.93 9.34 -15.63
N TYR A 69 -0.42 8.11 -15.51
CA TYR A 69 -0.67 7.33 -14.30
C TYR A 69 -0.09 8.07 -13.09
N PRO A 70 -0.82 8.21 -11.97
CA PRO A 70 -0.36 8.98 -10.82
C PRO A 70 0.95 8.42 -10.26
N HIS A 71 1.90 9.30 -9.99
CA HIS A 71 3.11 8.99 -9.22
C HIS A 71 3.25 10.04 -8.11
N VAL A 72 2.60 9.75 -6.98
CA VAL A 72 2.51 10.61 -5.80
C VAL A 72 2.81 9.78 -4.56
N ASN A 73 3.03 10.41 -3.41
CA ASN A 73 3.38 9.73 -2.15
C ASN A 73 4.72 8.99 -2.21
N ASP A 74 5.68 9.51 -2.98
CA ASP A 74 7.05 9.03 -2.86
C ASP A 74 7.63 9.39 -1.49
N ARG A 75 8.72 8.70 -1.11
CA ARG A 75 9.37 8.87 0.19
C ARG A 75 9.84 10.31 0.41
N ASN A 76 10.38 10.97 -0.61
CA ASN A 76 10.94 12.31 -0.48
C ASN A 76 9.83 13.35 -0.33
N GLU A 77 8.74 13.21 -1.09
CA GLU A 77 7.56 14.07 -0.94
C GLU A 77 6.94 13.91 0.46
N THR A 78 6.83 12.68 0.95
CA THR A 78 6.29 12.40 2.29
C THR A 78 7.21 12.94 3.39
N GLN A 79 8.52 12.77 3.25
CA GLN A 79 9.49 13.31 4.22
C GLN A 79 9.38 14.84 4.31
N LYS A 80 9.29 15.55 3.18
CA LYS A 80 9.10 17.01 3.18
C LYS A 80 7.84 17.43 3.92
N ARG A 81 6.73 16.68 3.77
CA ARG A 81 5.50 16.95 4.52
C ARG A 81 5.69 16.75 6.02
N VAL A 82 6.38 15.69 6.42
CA VAL A 82 6.74 15.42 7.82
C VAL A 82 7.60 16.55 8.38
N ASP A 83 8.61 17.01 7.64
CA ASP A 83 9.50 18.09 8.07
C ASP A 83 8.72 19.39 8.30
N VAL A 84 7.82 19.76 7.38
CA VAL A 84 6.94 20.92 7.57
C VAL A 84 6.06 20.77 8.81
N LEU A 85 5.48 19.59 9.04
CA LEU A 85 4.64 19.33 10.23
C LEU A 85 5.42 19.45 11.54
N LYS A 86 6.71 19.09 11.53
CA LYS A 86 7.62 19.29 12.66
C LYS A 86 7.94 20.76 12.88
N GLU A 87 8.27 21.50 11.80
CA GLU A 87 8.59 22.94 11.87
C GLU A 87 7.43 23.77 12.44
N ILE A 88 6.19 23.43 12.11
CA ILE A 88 4.99 24.12 12.60
C ILE A 88 4.48 23.59 13.95
N GLY A 89 5.19 22.64 14.58
CA GLY A 89 4.90 22.13 15.92
C GLY A 89 3.69 21.22 16.04
N ILE A 90 3.18 20.67 14.93
CA ILE A 90 2.07 19.70 14.93
C ILE A 90 2.57 18.29 15.21
N LEU A 91 3.76 17.96 14.72
CA LEU A 91 4.43 16.68 14.98
C LEU A 91 5.61 16.91 15.92
N LEU A 92 5.65 16.20 17.05
CA LEU A 92 6.80 16.24 17.95
C LEU A 92 7.91 15.31 17.43
N ASP A 93 9.16 15.69 17.68
CA ASP A 93 10.28 14.77 17.51
C ASP A 93 10.18 13.68 18.58
N HIS A 94 10.09 12.43 18.15
CA HIS A 94 10.21 11.24 19.00
C HIS A 94 11.65 10.78 19.04
#